data_AF-A0A6G9Y6X6-F1
#
_entry.id   AF-A0A6G9Y6X6-F1
#
_cell.length_a   1.000
_cell.length_b   1.000
_cell.length_c   1.000
_cell.angle_alpha   90.00
_cell.angle_beta   90.00
_cell.angle_gamma   90.00
#
_symmetry.space_group_name_H-M   'P 1'
#
loop_
_entity.id
_entity.type
_entity.pdbx_description
1 polymer ?
#
loop_
_entity_poly.entity_id
_entity_poly.type
_entity_poly.pdbx_seq_one_letter_code
_entity_poly.pdbx_strand_id
1 'polypeptide(L)'
;MSGADARGYRVDLDHLDQVTTKIGGLLGFLDECLAGIVSRVAALHQEWRGAAATKHAQAHKDWAAGAAEVREGVEAMRAAAANAHTQYTEVAQLNLRMFGGGR
;
A
#
# COMPACT_ATOMS: atom_id res chain seq x y z
N MET A 1 8.35 -36.25 17.32
CA MET A 1 8.16 -34.85 17.77
C MET A 1 8.65 -33.95 16.64
N SER A 2 7.92 -33.00 16.10
CA SER A 2 6.52 -32.60 16.26
C SER A 2 6.19 -31.75 15.04
N GLY A 3 5.05 -32.00 14.37
CA GLY A 3 4.53 -31.17 13.27
C GLY A 3 3.99 -29.82 13.74
N ALA A 4 4.77 -29.10 14.55
CA ALA A 4 4.42 -27.80 15.12
C ALA A 4 4.75 -26.63 14.19
N ASP A 5 5.76 -26.76 13.33
CA ASP A 5 6.24 -25.66 12.48
C ASP A 5 5.31 -25.37 11.27
N ALA A 6 4.54 -26.37 10.82
CA ALA A 6 3.62 -26.21 9.70
C ALA A 6 2.39 -25.35 10.01
N ARG A 7 2.03 -25.16 11.29
CA ARG A 7 0.90 -24.29 11.69
C ARG A 7 1.31 -22.83 11.82
N GLY A 8 2.53 -22.55 12.29
CA GLY A 8 3.03 -21.18 12.43
C GLY A 8 3.15 -20.47 11.08
N TYR A 9 3.67 -21.18 10.08
CA TYR A 9 3.93 -20.61 8.76
C TYR A 9 2.65 -20.28 7.96
N ARG A 10 1.61 -21.11 8.09
CA ARG A 10 0.35 -20.92 7.37
C ARG A 10 -0.50 -19.79 7.95
N VAL A 11 -0.47 -19.62 9.28
CA VAL A 11 -1.18 -18.54 9.99
C VAL A 11 -0.56 -17.16 9.69
N ASP A 12 0.74 -17.09 9.37
CA ASP A 12 1.42 -15.83 9.04
C ASP A 12 1.15 -15.34 7.59
N LEU A 13 0.97 -16.27 6.63
CA LEU A 13 0.66 -15.91 5.24
C LEU A 13 -0.74 -15.32 5.07
N ASP A 14 -1.73 -15.90 5.76
CA ASP A 14 -3.11 -15.39 5.77
C ASP A 14 -3.17 -13.97 6.39
N HIS A 15 -2.31 -13.69 7.39
CA HIS A 15 -2.20 -12.37 7.98
C HIS A 15 -1.61 -11.36 6.99
N LEU A 16 -0.59 -11.75 6.23
CA LEU A 16 0.07 -10.92 5.23
C LEU A 16 -0.88 -10.55 4.08
N ASP A 17 -1.76 -11.46 3.65
CA ASP A 17 -2.80 -11.19 2.66
C ASP A 17 -3.85 -10.19 3.17
N GLN A 18 -4.26 -10.33 4.42
CA GLN A 18 -5.20 -9.39 5.05
C GLN A 18 -4.60 -7.99 5.15
N VAL A 19 -3.33 -7.87 5.54
CA VAL A 19 -2.61 -6.59 5.60
C VAL A 19 -2.49 -5.98 4.21
N THR A 20 -2.09 -6.76 3.20
CA THR A 20 -1.97 -6.30 1.80
C THR A 20 -3.31 -5.78 1.25
N THR A 21 -4.41 -6.48 1.57
CA THR A 21 -5.77 -6.07 1.20
C THR A 21 -6.16 -4.74 1.85
N LYS A 22 -5.91 -4.60 3.16
CA LYS A 22 -6.20 -3.35 3.90
C LYS A 22 -5.40 -2.18 3.36
N ILE A 23 -4.12 -2.37 3.03
CA ILE A 23 -3.28 -1.34 2.43
C ILE A 23 -3.82 -0.95 1.05
N GLY A 24 -4.29 -1.92 0.25
CA GLY A 24 -4.96 -1.64 -1.02
C GLY A 24 -6.19 -0.74 -0.87
N GLY A 25 -7.04 -1.01 0.14
CA GLY A 25 -8.18 -0.15 0.46
C GLY A 25 -7.77 1.26 0.91
N LEU A 26 -6.71 1.37 1.71
CA LEU A 26 -6.16 2.66 2.13
C LEU A 26 -5.66 3.48 0.94
N LEU A 27 -4.97 2.86 -0.03
CA LEU A 27 -4.50 3.54 -1.23
C LEU A 27 -5.65 4.10 -2.07
N GLY A 28 -6.72 3.32 -2.26
CA GLY A 28 -7.92 3.80 -2.94
C GLY A 28 -8.55 5.00 -2.22
N PHE A 29 -8.67 4.92 -0.90
CA PHE A 29 -9.17 6.04 -0.08
C PHE A 29 -8.29 7.29 -0.18
N LEU A 30 -6.95 7.13 -0.17
CA LEU A 30 -6.01 8.22 -0.35
C LEU A 30 -6.20 8.86 -1.73
N ASP A 31 -6.31 8.06 -2.79
CA ASP A 31 -6.49 8.56 -4.16
C ASP A 31 -7.76 9.40 -4.30
N GLU A 32 -8.88 8.92 -3.77
CA GLU A 32 -10.15 9.65 -3.77
C GLU A 32 -10.05 10.97 -2.98
N CYS A 33 -9.41 10.95 -1.81
CA CYS A 33 -9.24 12.14 -0.99
C CYS A 33 -8.35 13.19 -1.69
N LEU A 34 -7.23 12.76 -2.27
CA LEU A 34 -6.30 13.65 -2.97
C LEU A 34 -6.96 14.29 -4.19
N ALA A 35 -7.65 13.49 -5.01
CA ALA A 35 -8.42 14.00 -6.15
C ALA A 35 -9.49 15.01 -5.70
N GLY A 36 -10.19 14.73 -4.60
CA GLY A 36 -11.18 15.62 -4.01
C GLY A 36 -10.61 16.96 -3.58
N ILE A 37 -9.45 16.97 -2.93
CA ILE A 37 -8.79 18.21 -2.50
C ILE A 37 -8.32 19.02 -3.72
N VAL A 38 -7.68 18.39 -4.71
CA VAL A 38 -7.22 19.06 -5.93
C VAL A 38 -8.39 19.72 -6.66
N SER A 39 -9.52 19.03 -6.79
CA SER A 39 -10.73 19.58 -7.42
C SER A 39 -11.27 20.80 -6.67
N ARG A 40 -11.34 20.73 -5.33
CA ARG A 40 -11.83 21.86 -4.50
C ARG A 40 -10.91 23.06 -4.56
N VAL A 41 -9.59 22.84 -4.56
CA VAL A 41 -8.62 23.93 -4.70
C VAL A 41 -8.71 24.55 -6.10
N ALA A 42 -8.83 23.75 -7.16
CA ALA A 42 -9.02 24.27 -8.51
C ALA A 42 -10.28 25.13 -8.64
N ALA A 43 -11.39 24.72 -8.02
CA ALA A 43 -12.63 25.49 -7.97
C ALA A 43 -12.46 26.81 -7.19
N LEU A 44 -11.80 26.77 -6.04
CA LEU A 44 -11.53 27.96 -5.21
C LEU A 44 -10.73 29.03 -5.99
N HIS A 45 -9.74 28.62 -6.78
CA HIS A 45 -8.89 29.53 -7.57
C HIS A 45 -9.58 30.14 -8.81
N GLN A 46 -10.82 29.75 -9.15
CA GLN A 46 -11.57 30.42 -10.21
C GLN A 46 -11.91 31.87 -9.84
N GLU A 47 -12.27 32.08 -8.58
CA GLU A 47 -12.72 33.37 -8.05
C GLU A 47 -11.66 34.02 -7.16
N TRP A 48 -10.84 33.23 -6.47
CA TRP A 48 -9.81 33.74 -5.57
C TRP A 48 -8.54 34.14 -6.33
N ARG A 49 -8.18 35.44 -6.27
CA ARG A 49 -7.02 36.01 -6.97
C ARG A 49 -6.19 36.91 -6.05
N GLY A 50 -5.01 37.30 -6.53
CA GLY A 50 -4.09 38.19 -5.83
C GLY A 50 -2.96 37.46 -5.11
N ALA A 51 -2.11 38.21 -4.40
CA ALA A 51 -0.87 37.69 -3.85
C ALA A 51 -1.06 36.52 -2.85
N ALA A 52 -2.15 36.53 -2.08
CA ALA A 52 -2.50 35.44 -1.18
C ALA A 52 -2.85 34.15 -1.93
N ALA A 53 -3.63 34.26 -3.02
CA ALA A 53 -3.95 33.13 -3.88
C ALA A 53 -2.68 32.53 -4.51
N THR A 54 -1.75 33.36 -5.00
CA THR A 54 -0.45 32.88 -5.52
C THR A 54 0.35 32.09 -4.48
N LYS A 55 0.47 32.62 -3.25
CA LYS A 55 1.19 31.93 -2.16
C LYS A 55 0.53 30.61 -1.80
N HIS A 56 -0.80 30.58 -1.71
CA HIS A 56 -1.54 29.35 -1.46
C HIS A 56 -1.34 28.34 -2.60
N ALA A 57 -1.41 28.76 -3.86
CA ALA A 57 -1.21 27.86 -5.00
C ALA A 57 0.18 27.21 -4.98
N GLN A 58 1.22 27.95 -4.58
CA GLN A 58 2.56 27.38 -4.40
C GLN A 58 2.59 26.38 -3.24
N ALA A 59 2.11 26.76 -2.06
CA ALA A 59 2.06 25.85 -0.91
C ALA A 59 1.23 24.58 -1.20
N HIS A 60 0.16 24.71 -1.99
CA HIS A 60 -0.66 23.58 -2.40
C HIS A 60 0.08 22.63 -3.35
N LYS A 61 0.92 23.15 -4.26
CA LYS A 61 1.78 22.30 -5.11
C LYS A 61 2.76 21.50 -4.28
N ASP A 62 3.42 22.17 -3.32
CA ASP A 62 4.40 21.52 -2.45
C ASP A 62 3.73 20.45 -1.57
N TRP A 63 2.54 20.76 -1.05
CA TRP A 63 1.71 19.78 -0.33
C TRP A 63 1.30 18.59 -1.22
N ALA A 64 0.87 18.84 -2.45
CA ALA A 64 0.43 17.79 -3.37
C ALA A 64 1.59 16.84 -3.74
N ALA A 65 2.80 17.37 -3.90
CA ALA A 65 4.00 16.58 -4.11
C ALA A 65 4.27 15.66 -2.90
N GLY A 66 4.28 16.21 -1.67
CA GLY A 66 4.48 15.40 -0.47
C GLY A 66 3.37 14.36 -0.26
N ALA A 67 2.13 14.67 -0.64
CA ALA A 67 1.04 13.70 -0.58
C ALA A 67 1.21 12.54 -1.57
N ALA A 68 1.73 12.83 -2.77
CA ALA A 68 2.08 11.80 -3.75
C ALA A 68 3.21 10.89 -3.23
N GLU A 69 4.25 11.47 -2.61
CA GLU A 69 5.34 10.71 -2.00
C GLU A 69 4.84 9.73 -0.91
N VAL A 70 3.93 10.19 -0.04
CA VAL A 70 3.32 9.32 0.98
C VAL A 70 2.55 8.17 0.33
N ARG A 71 1.74 8.46 -0.70
CA ARG A 71 0.98 7.45 -1.43
C ARG A 71 1.89 6.41 -2.09
N GLU A 72 2.97 6.85 -2.74
CA GLU A 72 3.97 5.97 -3.34
C GLU A 72 4.67 5.09 -2.31
N GLY A 73 5.03 5.64 -1.15
CA GLY A 73 5.60 4.87 -0.04
C GLY A 73 4.66 3.77 0.47
N VAL A 74 3.35 4.06 0.56
CA VAL A 74 2.35 3.07 0.95
C VAL A 74 2.19 1.96 -0.08
N GLU A 75 2.22 2.27 -1.38
CA GLU A 75 2.19 1.25 -2.44
C GLU A 75 3.48 0.42 -2.45
N ALA A 76 4.64 1.03 -2.20
CA ALA A 76 5.89 0.29 -2.06
C ALA A 76 5.84 -0.72 -0.90
N MET A 77 5.26 -0.34 0.25
CA MET A 77 5.04 -1.26 1.37
C MET A 77 4.09 -2.41 0.99
N ARG A 78 3.01 -2.11 0.25
CA ARG A 78 2.08 -3.13 -0.25
C ARG A 78 2.76 -4.14 -1.17
N ALA A 79 3.55 -3.65 -2.13
CA ALA A 79 4.29 -4.49 -3.06
C ALA A 79 5.32 -5.37 -2.34
N ALA A 80 6.02 -4.83 -1.34
CA ALA A 80 6.96 -5.61 -0.53
C ALA A 80 6.26 -6.74 0.24
N ALA A 81 5.08 -6.47 0.83
CA ALA A 81 4.28 -7.48 1.52
C ALA A 81 3.80 -8.59 0.56
N ALA A 82 3.30 -8.24 -0.63
CA ALA A 82 2.88 -9.21 -1.63
C ALA A 82 4.04 -10.09 -2.14
N ASN A 83 5.22 -9.50 -2.32
CA ASN A 83 6.42 -10.24 -2.71
C ASN A 83 6.87 -11.22 -1.62
N ALA A 84 6.85 -10.80 -0.35
CA ALA A 84 7.17 -11.68 0.77
C ALA A 84 6.20 -12.88 0.85
N HIS A 85 4.90 -12.64 0.65
CA HIS A 85 3.89 -13.71 0.60
C HIS A 85 4.22 -14.74 -0.49
N THR A 86 4.58 -14.27 -1.69
CA THR A 86 4.89 -15.14 -2.84
C THR A 86 6.12 -16.00 -2.56
N GLN A 87 7.22 -15.38 -2.09
CA GLN A 87 8.47 -16.09 -1.79
C GLN A 87 8.28 -17.17 -0.71
N TYR A 88 7.55 -16.86 0.36
CA TYR A 88 7.28 -17.81 1.42
C TYR A 88 6.35 -18.95 0.97
N THR A 89 5.37 -18.66 0.12
CA THR A 89 4.50 -19.69 -0.47
C THR A 89 5.27 -20.66 -1.37
N GLU A 90 6.15 -20.15 -2.23
CA GLU A 90 6.97 -20.97 -3.13
C GLU A 90 7.93 -21.89 -2.37
N VAL A 91 8.61 -21.37 -1.34
CA VAL A 91 9.52 -22.14 -0.48
C VAL A 91 8.76 -23.24 0.28
N ALA A 92 7.57 -22.93 0.82
CA ALA A 92 6.74 -23.92 1.50
C ALA A 92 6.30 -25.05 0.54
N GLN A 93 5.92 -24.72 -0.69
CA GLN A 93 5.54 -25.73 -1.70
C GLN A 93 6.73 -26.57 -2.17
N LEU A 94 7.92 -25.99 -2.28
CA LEU A 94 9.13 -26.72 -2.64
C LEU A 94 9.50 -27.74 -1.54
N ASN A 95 9.47 -27.31 -0.28
CA ASN A 95 9.73 -28.18 0.87
C ASN A 95 8.70 -29.31 0.97
N LEU A 96 7.41 -29.03 0.75
CA LEU A 96 6.37 -30.07 0.72
C LEU A 96 6.60 -31.08 -0.42
N ARG A 97 7.06 -30.66 -1.60
CA ARG A 97 7.39 -31.55 -2.71
C ARG A 97 8.63 -32.41 -2.43
N MET A 98 9.68 -31.81 -1.86
CA MET A 98 10.94 -32.51 -1.56
C MET A 98 10.81 -33.50 -0.40
N PHE A 99 10.05 -33.16 0.65
CA PHE A 99 9.95 -33.97 1.86
C PHE A 99 8.64 -34.76 1.99
N GLY A 100 7.60 -34.42 1.21
CA GLY A 100 6.31 -35.14 1.17
C GLY A 100 6.22 -36.24 0.11
N GLY A 101 7.13 -36.28 -0.87
CA GLY A 101 7.20 -37.32 -1.90
C GLY A 101 7.92 -38.61 -1.48
N GLY A 102 8.41 -38.68 -0.24
CA GLY A 102 9.12 -39.85 0.31
C GLY A 102 8.19 -40.77 1.09
N ARG A 103 7.17 -41.34 0.45
CA ARG A 103 6.41 -42.51 0.93
C ARG A 103 5.83 -43.30 -0.24
#